data_AF-A0A7X1IML5-F1
#
_entry.id   AF-A0A7X1IML5-F1
#
_cell.length_a   1.000
_cell.length_b   1.000
_cell.length_c   1.000
_cell.angle_alpha   90.00
_cell.angle_beta   90.00
_cell.angle_gamma   90.00
#
_symmetry.space_group_name_H-M   'P 1'
#
loop_
_entity.id
_entity.type
_entity.pdbx_description
1 polymer ?
#
loop_
_entity_poly.entity_id
_entity_poly.type
_entity_poly.pdbx_seq_one_letter_code
_entity_poly.pdbx_strand_id
1 'polypeptide(L)'
;MPDLLWNDVRNLFDPDLMGELPYLTVPGTSAEDWQAVFDLVRSSGWEWEFRVGGVPAPLPPAADVLSRPPDADSADLHVQPVPGVTVIFWLMSADEIDFDVDLRELQGQWGVDTLCAFLRTLGRRLGKPVGMSGGGDYANPVLGYDPAADRVRVLETSPSGD
;
A
#
# COMPACT_ATOMS: atom_id res chain seq x y z
N MET A 1 12.92 13.72 12.33
CA MET A 1 13.17 12.42 12.98
C MET A 1 12.47 11.37 12.14
N PRO A 2 13.09 10.22 11.88
CA PRO A 2 12.42 9.12 11.22
C PRO A 2 11.27 8.62 12.10
N ASP A 3 10.21 8.14 11.46
CA ASP A 3 9.07 7.54 12.16
C ASP A 3 9.47 6.24 12.85
N LEU A 4 10.31 5.44 12.17
CA LEU A 4 10.80 4.14 12.61
C LEU A 4 12.30 4.01 12.34
N LEU A 5 13.00 3.23 13.16
CA LEU A 5 14.42 2.94 12.99
C LEU A 5 14.59 1.51 12.47
N TRP A 6 15.43 1.34 11.43
CA TRP A 6 15.71 0.03 10.82
C TRP A 6 16.05 -1.05 11.85
N ASN A 7 16.89 -0.73 12.83
CA ASN A 7 17.32 -1.70 13.85
C ASN A 7 16.16 -2.25 14.70
N ASP A 8 15.07 -1.49 14.81
CA ASP A 8 13.90 -1.86 15.60
C ASP A 8 12.88 -2.65 14.77
N VAL A 9 12.84 -2.42 13.44
CA VAL A 9 11.78 -2.96 12.56
C VAL A 9 12.27 -3.88 11.46
N ARG A 10 13.57 -4.19 11.36
CA ARG A 10 14.15 -5.01 10.28
C ARG A 10 13.41 -6.33 10.02
N ASN A 11 12.84 -6.96 11.05
CA ASN A 11 12.07 -8.21 10.89
C ASN A 11 10.79 -8.01 10.07
N LEU A 12 10.20 -6.81 10.10
CA LEU A 12 9.01 -6.43 9.31
C LEU A 12 9.36 -6.10 7.85
N PHE A 13 10.65 -6.05 7.52
CA PHE A 13 11.18 -5.82 6.18
C PHE A 13 11.96 -7.05 5.65
N ASP A 14 11.88 -8.17 6.36
CA ASP A 14 12.50 -9.44 5.97
C ASP A 14 11.54 -10.21 5.05
N PRO A 15 11.88 -10.41 3.77
CA PRO A 15 11.04 -11.15 2.82
C PRO A 15 10.76 -12.60 3.24
N ASP A 16 11.66 -13.23 4.00
CA ASP A 16 11.48 -14.61 4.47
C ASP A 16 10.48 -14.68 5.63
N LEU A 17 10.32 -13.60 6.40
CA LEU A 17 9.39 -13.52 7.53
C LEU A 17 8.02 -12.96 7.14
N MET A 18 8.01 -11.94 6.27
CA MET A 18 6.80 -11.20 5.92
C MET A 18 6.21 -11.60 4.56
N GLY A 19 6.96 -12.37 3.76
CA GLY A 19 6.71 -12.56 2.34
C GLY A 19 7.39 -11.48 1.49
N GLU A 20 7.75 -11.81 0.24
CA GLU A 20 8.39 -10.83 -0.66
C GLU A 20 7.48 -9.63 -0.96
N LEU A 21 6.17 -9.89 -1.04
CA LEU A 21 5.10 -8.95 -1.30
C LEU A 21 4.10 -9.00 -0.12
N PRO A 22 4.40 -8.35 1.02
CA PRO A 22 3.44 -8.24 2.11
C PRO A 22 2.22 -7.46 1.63
N TYR A 23 1.08 -7.80 2.20
CA TYR A 23 -0.19 -7.19 1.85
C TYR A 23 -0.40 -5.90 2.63
N LEU A 24 -0.75 -4.83 1.93
CA LEU A 24 -1.08 -3.54 2.53
C LEU A 24 -2.49 -3.12 2.16
N THR A 25 -3.18 -2.53 3.12
CA THR A 25 -4.58 -2.13 2.94
C THR A 25 -4.93 -0.78 3.52
N VAL A 26 -5.95 -0.17 2.93
CA VAL A 26 -6.72 0.93 3.50
C VAL A 26 -8.18 0.45 3.59
N PRO A 27 -8.68 0.09 4.77
CA PRO A 27 -10.04 -0.41 4.91
C PRO A 27 -11.08 0.73 4.89
N GLY A 28 -12.33 0.38 4.58
CA GLY A 28 -13.47 1.29 4.64
C GLY A 28 -13.36 2.42 3.62
N THR A 29 -12.90 2.11 2.42
CA THR A 29 -12.75 3.06 1.32
C THR A 29 -14.00 3.09 0.43
N SER A 30 -13.90 3.85 -0.65
CA SER A 30 -14.93 4.01 -1.66
C SER A 30 -14.29 4.22 -3.03
N ALA A 31 -15.11 4.26 -4.09
CA ALA A 31 -14.64 4.63 -5.42
C ALA A 31 -14.05 6.06 -5.46
N GLU A 32 -14.51 6.97 -4.60
CA GLU A 32 -13.96 8.33 -4.48
C GLU A 32 -12.56 8.32 -3.84
N ASP A 33 -12.33 7.44 -2.87
CA ASP A 33 -11.01 7.24 -2.26
C ASP A 33 -10.02 6.65 -3.29
N TRP A 34 -10.45 5.68 -4.09
CA TRP A 34 -9.65 5.18 -5.21
C TRP A 34 -9.35 6.26 -6.25
N GLN A 35 -10.32 7.13 -6.55
CA GLN A 35 -10.09 8.27 -7.43
C GLN A 35 -9.06 9.23 -6.83
N ALA A 36 -9.09 9.44 -5.51
CA ALA A 36 -8.09 10.25 -4.81
C ALA A 36 -6.66 9.65 -4.91
N VAL A 37 -6.53 8.32 -4.94
CA VAL A 37 -5.25 7.63 -5.23
C VAL A 37 -4.80 7.91 -6.67
N PHE A 38 -5.70 7.78 -7.65
CA PHE A 38 -5.37 8.06 -9.05
C PHE A 38 -4.91 9.51 -9.25
N ASP A 39 -5.60 10.45 -8.59
CA ASP A 39 -5.25 11.87 -8.65
C ASP A 39 -3.93 12.15 -7.96
N LEU A 40 -3.63 11.46 -6.84
CA LEU A 40 -2.33 11.51 -6.17
C LEU A 40 -1.23 11.05 -7.14
N VAL A 41 -1.37 9.87 -7.72
CA VAL A 41 -0.37 9.30 -8.65
C VAL A 41 -0.11 10.25 -9.82
N ARG A 42 -1.16 10.82 -10.42
CA ARG A 42 -1.04 11.77 -11.53
C ARG A 42 -0.39 13.10 -11.15
N SER A 43 -0.60 13.58 -9.93
CA SER A 43 -0.09 14.89 -9.48
C SER A 43 1.27 14.83 -8.79
N SER A 44 1.70 13.65 -8.34
CA SER A 44 2.97 13.45 -7.62
C SER A 44 4.22 13.46 -8.51
N GLY A 45 4.06 13.35 -9.83
CA GLY A 45 5.19 13.19 -10.76
C GLY A 45 5.88 11.82 -10.67
N TRP A 46 5.22 10.83 -10.05
CA TRP A 46 5.68 9.45 -10.00
C TRP A 46 5.58 8.79 -11.36
N GLU A 47 6.46 7.83 -11.63
CA GLU A 47 6.28 6.93 -12.76
C GLU A 47 5.14 5.95 -12.42
N TRP A 48 4.26 5.69 -13.38
CA TRP A 48 3.14 4.78 -13.18
C TRP A 48 2.70 4.13 -14.48
N GLU A 49 2.13 2.94 -14.38
CA GLU A 49 1.53 2.21 -15.48
C GLU A 49 0.27 1.48 -14.98
N PHE A 50 -0.85 1.70 -15.69
CA PHE A 50 -2.08 0.97 -15.45
C PHE A 50 -2.19 -0.19 -16.42
N ARG A 51 -2.63 -1.35 -15.92
CA ARG A 51 -2.78 -2.56 -16.73
C ARG A 51 -4.14 -3.20 -16.50
N VAL A 52 -4.61 -3.87 -17.54
CA VAL A 52 -5.77 -4.77 -17.50
C VAL A 52 -5.36 -6.10 -18.10
N GLY A 53 -5.50 -7.19 -17.34
CA GLY A 53 -5.03 -8.51 -17.75
C GLY A 53 -3.53 -8.56 -18.04
N GLY A 54 -2.74 -7.73 -17.34
CA GLY A 54 -1.30 -7.58 -17.56
C GLY A 54 -0.90 -6.75 -18.80
N VAL A 55 -1.85 -6.17 -19.52
CA VAL A 55 -1.59 -5.34 -20.70
C VAL A 55 -1.70 -3.84 -20.35
N PRO A 56 -0.72 -3.00 -20.69
CA PRO A 56 -0.79 -1.55 -20.46
C PRO A 56 -2.02 -0.92 -21.12
N ALA A 57 -2.71 -0.06 -20.37
CA ALA A 57 -3.92 0.62 -20.80
C ALA A 57 -3.97 2.07 -20.27
N PRO A 58 -4.77 2.97 -20.89
CA PRO A 58 -5.05 4.27 -20.31
C PRO A 58 -5.75 4.12 -18.96
N LEU A 59 -5.34 4.89 -17.95
CA LEU A 59 -5.98 4.91 -16.63
C LEU A 59 -7.35 5.61 -16.71
N PRO A 60 -8.48 4.89 -16.58
CA PRO A 60 -9.82 5.50 -16.61
C PRO A 60 -10.18 6.10 -15.24
N PRO A 61 -11.39 6.65 -15.05
CA PRO A 61 -11.93 6.93 -13.72
C PRO A 61 -11.97 5.67 -12.83
N ALA A 62 -11.73 5.83 -11.54
CA ALA A 62 -11.71 4.68 -10.61
C ALA A 62 -13.04 3.93 -10.58
N ALA A 63 -14.16 4.65 -10.60
CA ALA A 63 -15.50 4.07 -10.62
C ALA A 63 -15.72 3.14 -11.84
N ASP A 64 -15.13 3.48 -13.00
CA ASP A 64 -15.27 2.68 -14.21
C ASP A 64 -14.54 1.33 -14.05
N VAL A 65 -13.35 1.33 -13.45
CA VAL A 65 -12.59 0.09 -13.17
C VAL A 65 -13.33 -0.77 -12.14
N LEU A 66 -13.78 -0.16 -11.05
CA LEU A 66 -14.43 -0.85 -9.93
C LEU A 66 -15.83 -1.35 -10.26
N SER A 67 -16.46 -0.83 -11.32
CA SER A 67 -17.77 -1.30 -11.81
C SER A 67 -17.68 -2.50 -12.75
N ARG A 68 -16.46 -2.97 -13.08
CA ARG A 68 -16.26 -4.10 -13.99
C ARG A 68 -16.83 -5.40 -13.39
N PRO A 69 -17.31 -6.33 -14.24
CA PRO A 69 -17.78 -7.62 -13.80
C PRO A 69 -16.73 -8.41 -13.00
N PRO A 70 -17.11 -9.25 -12.03
CA PRO A 70 -16.15 -10.05 -11.24
C PRO A 70 -15.31 -11.05 -12.05
N ASP A 71 -15.78 -11.43 -13.25
CA ASP A 71 -15.08 -12.33 -14.18
C ASP A 71 -14.22 -11.57 -15.22
N ALA A 72 -14.16 -10.24 -15.13
CA ALA A 72 -13.30 -9.44 -15.99
C ALA A 72 -11.83 -9.59 -15.62
N ASP A 73 -10.94 -9.37 -16.59
CA ASP A 73 -9.49 -9.42 -16.34
C ASP A 73 -9.07 -8.48 -15.21
N SER A 74 -8.13 -8.91 -14.36
CA SER A 74 -7.61 -8.13 -13.24
C SER A 74 -7.12 -6.75 -13.69
N ALA A 75 -7.33 -5.73 -12.85
CA ALA A 75 -6.80 -4.39 -13.07
C ALA A 75 -5.81 -4.03 -11.97
N ASP A 76 -4.63 -3.59 -12.39
CA ASP A 76 -3.55 -3.23 -11.49
C ASP A 76 -2.91 -1.90 -11.91
N LEU A 77 -2.45 -1.15 -10.91
CA LEU A 77 -1.75 0.12 -11.09
C LEU A 77 -0.38 0.01 -10.44
N HIS A 78 0.65 -0.06 -11.26
CA HIS A 78 2.04 -0.01 -10.83
C HIS A 78 2.45 1.45 -10.66
N VAL A 79 3.07 1.77 -9.52
CA VAL A 79 3.52 3.12 -9.18
C VAL A 79 4.94 3.05 -8.62
N GLN A 80 5.82 3.92 -9.09
CA GLN A 80 7.15 4.10 -8.50
C GLN A 80 7.25 5.44 -7.77
N PRO A 81 7.00 5.47 -6.45
CA PRO A 81 7.09 6.70 -5.67
C PRO A 81 8.52 7.25 -5.61
N VAL A 82 9.51 6.35 -5.70
CA VAL A 82 10.93 6.66 -5.90
C VAL A 82 11.52 5.63 -6.88
N PRO A 83 12.61 5.96 -7.60
CA PRO A 83 13.25 5.02 -8.50
C PRO A 83 13.65 3.71 -7.80
N GLY A 84 13.24 2.58 -8.36
CA GLY A 84 13.58 1.25 -7.85
C GLY A 84 12.72 0.76 -6.69
N VAL A 85 11.63 1.45 -6.35
CA VAL A 85 10.60 0.95 -5.43
C VAL A 85 9.28 0.93 -6.17
N THR A 86 8.64 -0.23 -6.21
CA THR A 86 7.38 -0.46 -6.92
C THR A 86 6.26 -0.75 -5.91
N VAL A 87 5.17 0.00 -6.06
CA VAL A 87 3.90 -0.22 -5.37
C VAL A 87 2.91 -0.73 -6.40
N ILE A 88 2.22 -1.84 -6.12
CA ILE A 88 1.25 -2.44 -7.03
C ILE A 88 -0.11 -2.37 -6.36
N PHE A 89 -0.97 -1.48 -6.84
CA PHE A 89 -2.36 -1.41 -6.39
C PHE A 89 -3.23 -2.39 -7.17
N TRP A 90 -4.11 -3.10 -6.46
CA TRP A 90 -5.04 -4.07 -7.02
C TRP A 90 -6.48 -3.55 -6.91
N LEU A 91 -7.14 -3.32 -8.05
CA LEU A 91 -8.47 -2.73 -8.10
C LEU A 91 -9.57 -3.79 -7.97
N MET A 92 -9.62 -4.44 -6.81
CA MET A 92 -10.50 -5.59 -6.55
C MET A 92 -11.85 -5.19 -5.93
N SER A 93 -11.87 -4.13 -5.12
CA SER A 93 -13.06 -3.68 -4.39
C SER A 93 -13.05 -2.16 -4.21
N ALA A 94 -14.22 -1.55 -4.10
CA ALA A 94 -14.33 -0.15 -3.70
C ALA A 94 -14.14 0.03 -2.19
N ASP A 95 -14.50 -0.99 -1.40
CA ASP A 95 -14.57 -0.93 0.08
C ASP A 95 -13.19 -1.05 0.75
N GLU A 96 -12.17 -1.45 -0.02
CA GLU A 96 -10.79 -1.55 0.42
C GLU A 96 -9.83 -1.11 -0.71
N ILE A 97 -8.74 -0.42 -0.36
CA ILE A 97 -7.61 -0.23 -1.26
C ILE A 97 -6.55 -1.25 -0.91
N ASP A 98 -6.30 -2.17 -1.82
CA ASP A 98 -5.32 -3.25 -1.67
C ASP A 98 -4.08 -2.95 -2.50
N PHE A 99 -2.90 -3.17 -1.91
CA PHE A 99 -1.66 -3.02 -2.64
C PHE A 99 -0.51 -3.79 -1.99
N ASP A 100 0.51 -4.07 -2.79
CA ASP A 100 1.75 -4.68 -2.34
C ASP A 100 2.94 -3.77 -2.61
N VAL A 101 4.03 -4.01 -1.87
CA VAL A 101 5.36 -3.46 -2.14
C VAL A 101 6.38 -4.60 -2.14
N ASP A 102 7.47 -4.47 -2.88
CA ASP A 102 8.55 -5.46 -2.82
C ASP A 102 9.52 -5.15 -1.68
N LEU A 103 9.54 -6.00 -0.65
CA LEU A 103 10.44 -5.81 0.48
C LEU A 103 11.91 -5.90 0.09
N ARG A 104 12.26 -6.60 -1.00
CA ARG A 104 13.65 -6.68 -1.48
C ARG A 104 14.15 -5.32 -1.97
N GLU A 105 13.24 -4.45 -2.40
CA GLU A 105 13.52 -3.07 -2.80
C GLU A 105 13.65 -2.13 -1.59
N LEU A 106 13.08 -2.50 -0.44
CA LEU A 106 12.96 -1.65 0.76
C LEU A 106 13.91 -2.08 1.89
N GLN A 107 15.21 -2.07 1.62
CA GLN A 107 16.22 -2.52 2.59
C GLN A 107 16.95 -1.38 3.30
N GLY A 108 17.29 -1.62 4.57
CA GLY A 108 17.98 -0.64 5.42
C GLY A 108 17.12 0.56 5.81
N GLN A 109 17.75 1.56 6.43
CA GLN A 109 17.03 2.76 6.89
C GLN A 109 16.36 3.52 5.74
N TRP A 110 16.99 3.55 4.56
CA TRP A 110 16.40 4.19 3.38
C TRP A 110 15.08 3.51 2.96
N GLY A 111 15.01 2.18 3.01
CA GLY A 111 13.78 1.44 2.75
C GLY A 111 12.68 1.76 3.76
N VAL A 112 13.01 1.79 5.05
CA VAL A 112 12.06 2.18 6.11
C VAL A 112 11.53 3.59 5.90
N ASP A 113 12.43 4.55 5.66
CA ASP A 113 12.06 5.95 5.45
C ASP A 113 11.19 6.11 4.20
N THR A 114 11.49 5.36 3.14
CA THR A 114 10.74 5.36 1.88
C THR A 114 9.32 4.83 2.07
N LEU A 115 9.18 3.66 2.71
CA LEU A 115 7.87 3.09 3.02
C LEU A 115 7.08 4.05 3.93
N CYS A 116 7.69 4.56 4.99
CA CYS A 116 7.02 5.47 5.92
C CYS A 116 6.52 6.74 5.21
N ALA A 117 7.35 7.34 4.34
CA ALA A 117 6.98 8.51 3.57
C ALA A 117 5.82 8.22 2.60
N PHE A 118 5.83 7.06 1.95
CA PHE A 118 4.75 6.63 1.06
C PHE A 118 3.43 6.43 1.82
N LEU A 119 3.44 5.63 2.90
CA LEU A 119 2.25 5.35 3.71
C LEU A 119 1.65 6.64 4.31
N ARG A 120 2.49 7.56 4.77
CA ARG A 120 2.03 8.89 5.21
C ARG A 120 1.39 9.69 4.08
N THR A 121 2.00 9.70 2.91
CA THR A 121 1.47 10.45 1.76
C THR A 121 0.10 9.93 1.35
N LEU A 122 -0.04 8.61 1.25
CA LEU A 122 -1.31 7.95 0.95
C LEU A 122 -2.35 8.18 2.05
N GLY A 123 -2.01 7.87 3.30
CA GLY A 123 -2.91 7.99 4.44
C GLY A 123 -3.37 9.42 4.70
N ARG A 124 -2.50 10.43 4.48
CA ARG A 124 -2.89 11.85 4.53
C ARG A 124 -3.85 12.24 3.41
N ARG A 125 -3.61 11.75 2.18
CA ARG A 125 -4.47 12.05 1.04
C ARG A 125 -5.90 11.55 1.25
N LEU A 126 -6.02 10.40 1.90
CA LEU A 126 -7.29 9.72 2.16
C LEU A 126 -7.90 10.08 3.53
N GLY A 127 -7.09 10.59 4.47
CA GLY A 127 -7.50 10.78 5.86
C GLY A 127 -7.77 9.48 6.61
N LYS A 128 -7.15 8.37 6.19
CA LYS A 128 -7.44 7.00 6.65
C LYS A 128 -6.17 6.27 7.11
N PRO A 129 -6.29 5.29 8.02
CA PRO A 129 -5.17 4.44 8.39
C PRO A 129 -4.73 3.57 7.21
N VAL A 130 -3.43 3.29 7.14
CA VAL A 130 -2.86 2.39 6.13
C VAL A 130 -2.10 1.30 6.87
N GLY A 131 -2.46 0.04 6.69
CA GLY A 131 -1.85 -1.09 7.41
C GLY A 131 -1.02 -1.97 6.48
N MET A 132 0.03 -2.58 7.02
CA MET A 132 0.79 -3.68 6.42
C MET A 132 0.63 -4.91 7.31
N SER A 133 0.18 -6.01 6.71
CA SER A 133 -0.01 -7.29 7.37
C SER A 133 1.11 -8.26 7.00
N GLY A 134 1.48 -9.14 7.94
CA GLY A 134 2.46 -10.19 7.68
C GLY A 134 1.86 -11.34 6.87
N GLY A 135 2.70 -12.03 6.08
CA GLY A 135 2.30 -13.12 5.21
C GLY A 135 1.45 -14.19 5.90
N GLY A 136 0.13 -14.09 5.73
CA GLY A 136 -0.87 -15.07 6.20
C GLY A 136 -1.89 -14.55 7.22
N ASP A 137 -1.66 -13.41 7.87
CA ASP A 137 -2.61 -12.81 8.84
C ASP A 137 -3.06 -11.42 8.40
N TYR A 138 -3.94 -11.40 7.40
CA TYR A 138 -4.45 -10.19 6.76
C TYR A 138 -5.24 -9.29 7.72
N ALA A 139 -5.83 -9.85 8.78
CA ALA A 139 -6.70 -9.12 9.70
C ALA A 139 -5.92 -8.31 10.75
N ASN A 140 -4.63 -8.61 10.94
CA ASN A 140 -3.82 -8.04 12.02
C ASN A 140 -2.60 -7.30 11.44
N PRO A 141 -2.76 -6.03 11.03
CA PRO A 141 -1.63 -5.24 10.54
C PRO A 141 -0.59 -5.05 11.64
N VAL A 142 0.68 -5.22 11.29
CA VAL A 142 1.83 -5.17 12.22
C VAL A 142 2.58 -3.84 12.16
N LEU A 143 2.33 -3.07 11.10
CA LEU A 143 2.89 -1.74 10.87
C LEU A 143 1.86 -0.91 10.13
N GLY A 144 1.76 0.38 10.42
CA GLY A 144 0.82 1.22 9.69
C GLY A 144 0.89 2.70 9.99
N TYR A 145 0.30 3.49 9.11
CA TYR A 145 0.07 4.91 9.29
C TYR A 145 -1.14 5.15 10.20
N ASP A 146 -0.94 5.94 11.25
CA ASP A 146 -1.96 6.43 12.18
C ASP A 146 -2.32 7.89 11.84
N PRO A 147 -3.55 8.17 11.34
CA PRO A 147 -3.98 9.52 11.00
C PRO A 147 -4.06 10.49 12.18
N ALA A 148 -4.32 9.98 13.39
CA ALA A 148 -4.46 10.83 14.57
C ALA A 148 -3.10 11.36 15.03
N ALA A 149 -2.06 10.54 14.89
CA ALA A 149 -0.69 10.92 15.17
C ALA A 149 0.05 11.53 13.98
N ASP A 150 -0.50 11.34 12.77
CA ASP A 150 0.16 11.62 11.50
C ASP A 150 1.55 10.97 11.43
N ARG A 151 1.64 9.68 11.76
CA ARG A 151 2.92 8.93 11.79
C ARG A 151 2.74 7.45 11.47
N VAL A 152 3.78 6.85 10.91
CA VAL A 152 3.88 5.39 10.82
C VAL A 152 4.39 4.83 12.13
N ARG A 153 3.78 3.73 12.57
CA ARG A 153 4.05 3.06 13.84
C ARG A 153 4.04 1.54 13.66
N VAL A 154 4.76 0.84 14.52
CA VAL A 154 4.52 -0.59 14.74
C VAL A 154 3.18 -0.72 15.47
N LEU A 155 2.33 -1.59 14.95
CA LEU A 155 1.04 -1.93 15.55
C LEU A 155 1.29 -3.24 16.30
N GLU A 156 1.13 -3.23 17.62
CA GLU A 156 1.41 -4.43 18.42
C GLU A 156 0.56 -5.60 17.91
N THR A 157 1.20 -6.72 17.60
CA THR A 157 0.51 -8.00 17.57
C THR A 157 0.02 -8.25 18.98
N SER A 158 -1.25 -7.96 19.25
CA SER A 158 -1.86 -8.52 20.45
C SER A 158 -1.67 -10.03 20.33
N PRO A 159 -0.95 -10.71 21.24
CA PRO A 159 -1.09 -12.14 21.32
C PRO A 159 -2.57 -12.34 21.66
N SER A 160 -3.31 -13.01 20.79
CA SER A 160 -4.64 -13.51 21.11
C SER A 160 -4.49 -14.34 22.39
N GLY A 161 -4.79 -13.71 23.52
CA GLY A 161 -4.82 -14.37 24.80
C GLY A 161 -6.12 -15.15 24.86
N ASP A 162 -6.02 -16.47 24.68
CA ASP A 162 -6.86 -17.47 25.32
C ASP A 162 -6.05 -18.75 25.54
#